data_AF-A0A2K3L3Q9-F1
#
_entry.id   AF-A0A2K3L3Q9-F1
#
_cell.length_a   1.000
_cell.length_b   1.000
_cell.length_c   1.000
_cell.angle_alpha   90.00
_cell.angle_beta   90.00
_cell.angle_gamma   90.00
#
_symmetry.space_group_name_H-M   'P 1'
#
loop_
_entity.id
_entity.type
_entity.pdbx_description
1 polymer ?
#
loop_
_entity_poly.entity_id
_entity_poly.type
_entity_poly.pdbx_seq_one_letter_code
_entity_poly.pdbx_strand_id
1 'polypeptide(L)'
;VIPWTPKEHMAFLEGLKAVGKGKWKPISKNYVITRTPTQVASHAQKTMNVKIQKLLVVLLHWDHLLQATLIRFVGLDCIGGRIHIANSFDQKNDLYALVV
;
A
#
# COMPACT_ATOMS: atom_id res chain seq x y z
N VAL A 1 -22.61 -2.88 7.80
CA VAL A 1 -21.28 -3.03 8.44
C VAL A 1 -21.29 -2.20 9.71
N ILE A 2 -21.08 -2.82 10.88
CA ILE A 2 -20.99 -2.05 12.13
C ILE A 2 -19.66 -1.28 12.10
N PRO A 3 -19.64 0.06 12.19
CA PRO A 3 -18.42 0.86 12.10
C PRO A 3 -17.48 0.55 13.28
N TRP A 4 -16.16 0.61 13.04
CA TRP A 4 -15.16 0.42 14.08
C TRP A 4 -15.05 1.69 14.91
N THR A 5 -15.23 1.58 16.22
CA THR A 5 -15.00 2.70 17.13
C THR A 5 -13.50 2.87 17.39
N PRO A 6 -13.03 4.08 17.75
CA PRO A 6 -11.63 4.30 18.10
C PRO A 6 -11.15 3.41 19.25
N LYS A 7 -12.00 3.18 20.26
CA LYS A 7 -11.69 2.31 21.40
C LYS A 7 -11.48 0.85 20.98
N GLU A 8 -12.36 0.31 20.13
CA GLU A 8 -12.17 -1.04 19.56
C GLU A 8 -10.91 -1.12 18.69
N HIS A 9 -10.59 -0.06 17.96
CA HIS A 9 -9.38 0.00 17.14
C HIS A 9 -8.11 -0.01 18.01
N MET A 10 -8.08 0.73 19.11
CA MET A 10 -6.94 0.73 20.04
C MET A 10 -6.75 -0.65 20.69
N ALA A 11 -7.82 -1.27 21.17
CA ALA A 11 -7.76 -2.63 21.72
C ALA A 11 -7.26 -3.66 20.69
N PHE A 12 -7.67 -3.52 19.42
CA PHE A 12 -7.13 -4.33 18.33
C PHE A 12 -5.61 -4.15 18.14
N LEU A 13 -5.09 -2.92 18.21
CA LEU A 13 -3.65 -2.64 18.12
C LEU A 13 -2.87 -3.21 19.31
N GLU A 14 -3.44 -3.15 20.52
CA GLU A 14 -2.86 -3.79 21.72
C GLU A 14 -2.82 -5.31 21.57
N GLY A 15 -3.90 -5.92 21.10
CA GLY A 15 -3.95 -7.35 20.82
C GLY A 15 -2.95 -7.78 19.75
N LEU A 16 -2.74 -6.96 18.72
CA LEU A 16 -1.69 -7.16 17.72
C LEU A 16 -0.28 -7.09 18.32
N LYS A 17 -0.04 -6.16 19.26
CA LYS A 17 1.26 -6.02 19.93
C LYS A 17 1.55 -7.19 20.87
N ALA A 18 0.54 -7.66 21.59
CA ALA A 18 0.69 -8.71 22.60
C ALA A 18 0.74 -10.13 21.99
N VAL A 19 -0.11 -10.42 20.99
CA VAL A 19 -0.28 -11.78 20.45
C VAL A 19 0.48 -11.97 19.13
N GLY A 20 0.71 -10.90 18.38
CA GLY A 20 1.30 -10.92 17.05
C GLY A 20 0.28 -11.08 15.92
N LYS A 21 0.74 -10.87 14.68
CA LYS A 21 -0.08 -10.98 13.47
C LYS A 21 -0.49 -12.44 13.20
N GLY A 22 -1.64 -12.65 12.56
CA GLY A 22 -2.13 -13.98 12.16
C GLY A 22 -2.95 -14.73 13.21
N LYS A 23 -2.85 -14.34 14.50
CA LYS A 23 -3.59 -14.95 15.61
C LYS A 23 -4.91 -14.22 15.89
N TRP A 24 -5.83 -14.25 14.92
CA TRP A 24 -7.09 -13.47 14.99
C TRP A 24 -8.11 -13.99 16.01
N LYS A 25 -8.19 -15.30 16.21
CA LYS A 25 -9.07 -15.93 17.22
C LYS A 25 -8.81 -15.41 18.65
N PRO A 26 -7.58 -15.48 19.19
CA PRO A 26 -7.30 -14.95 20.53
C PRO A 26 -7.42 -13.42 20.61
N ILE A 27 -7.11 -12.69 19.53
CA ILE A 27 -7.29 -11.22 19.51
C ILE A 27 -8.78 -10.84 19.62
N SER A 28 -9.64 -11.52 18.85
CA SER A 28 -11.09 -11.35 18.93
C SER A 28 -11.62 -11.71 20.32
N LYS A 29 -11.19 -12.83 20.91
CA LYS A 29 -11.70 -13.26 22.22
C LYS A 29 -11.25 -12.41 23.40
N ASN A 30 -10.03 -11.87 23.38
CA ASN A 30 -9.44 -11.23 24.56
C ASN A 30 -9.41 -9.70 24.48
N TYR A 31 -9.39 -9.12 23.28
CA TYR A 31 -9.22 -7.67 23.09
C TYR A 31 -10.45 -7.04 22.42
N VAL A 32 -11.03 -7.71 21.43
CA VAL A 32 -12.15 -7.16 20.64
C VAL A 32 -13.34 -8.11 20.68
N ILE A 33 -13.89 -8.29 21.88
CA ILE A 33 -14.96 -9.26 22.19
C ILE A 33 -16.23 -9.01 21.35
N THR A 34 -16.46 -7.75 20.96
CA THR A 34 -17.59 -7.32 20.15
C THR A 34 -17.50 -7.76 18.69
N ARG A 35 -16.35 -8.28 18.23
CA ARG A 35 -16.09 -8.60 16.82
C ARG A 35 -15.68 -10.05 16.64
N THR A 36 -16.15 -10.65 15.55
CA THR A 36 -15.80 -12.03 15.22
C THR A 36 -14.38 -12.12 14.64
N PRO A 37 -13.70 -13.27 14.74
CA PRO A 37 -12.35 -13.45 14.19
C PRO A 37 -12.25 -13.10 12.70
N THR A 38 -13.30 -13.39 11.91
CA THR A 38 -13.38 -13.05 10.49
C THR A 38 -13.45 -11.54 10.25
N GLN A 39 -14.22 -10.81 11.05
CA GLN A 39 -14.28 -9.34 10.99
C GLN A 39 -12.93 -8.72 11.37
N VAL A 40 -12.26 -9.28 12.39
CA VAL A 40 -10.92 -8.85 12.81
C VAL A 40 -9.90 -9.09 11.69
N ALA A 41 -9.94 -10.23 11.01
CA ALA A 41 -9.06 -10.52 9.87
C ALA A 41 -9.28 -9.54 8.70
N SER A 42 -10.54 -9.29 8.33
CA SER A 42 -10.89 -8.32 7.29
C SER A 42 -10.44 -6.89 7.65
N HIS A 43 -10.64 -6.49 8.91
CA HIS A 43 -10.17 -5.19 9.42
C HIS A 43 -8.65 -5.09 9.45
N ALA A 44 -7.96 -6.17 9.82
CA ALA A 44 -6.50 -6.26 9.76
C ALA A 44 -6.00 -6.07 8.33
N GLN A 45 -6.61 -6.74 7.36
CA GLN A 45 -6.26 -6.60 5.94
C GLN A 45 -6.41 -5.16 5.45
N LYS A 46 -7.54 -4.51 5.77
CA LYS A 46 -7.77 -3.10 5.40
C LYS A 46 -6.76 -2.16 6.09
N THR A 47 -6.58 -2.32 7.40
CA THR A 47 -5.64 -1.50 8.19
C THR A 47 -4.19 -1.68 7.73
N MET A 48 -3.80 -2.89 7.33
CA MET A 48 -2.48 -3.20 6.80
C MET A 48 -2.28 -2.61 5.40
N ASN A 49 -3.28 -2.70 4.52
CA ASN A 49 -3.19 -2.15 3.16
C ASN A 49 -3.04 -0.62 3.17
N VAL A 50 -3.73 0.08 4.08
CA VAL A 50 -3.61 1.55 4.21
C VAL A 50 -2.19 1.99 4.60
N LYS A 51 -1.42 1.20 5.36
CA LYS A 51 -0.01 1.53 5.67
C LYS A 51 0.90 1.40 4.46
N ILE A 52 0.67 0.38 3.63
CA ILE A 52 1.43 0.14 2.39
C ILE A 52 1.11 1.23 1.35
N GLN A 53 -0.15 1.65 1.25
CA GLN A 53 -0.57 2.74 0.36
C GLN A 53 0.04 4.09 0.74
N LYS A 54 0.20 4.41 2.03
CA LYS A 54 0.86 5.66 2.45
C LYS A 54 2.33 5.70 2.04
N LEU A 55 3.04 4.57 2.11
CA LEU A 55 4.40 4.44 1.60
C LEU A 55 4.43 4.54 0.06
N LEU A 56 3.50 3.87 -0.63
CA LEU A 56 3.38 3.93 -2.10
C LEU A 56 3.08 5.33 -2.61
N VAL A 57 2.20 6.10 -1.97
CA VAL A 57 1.89 7.50 -2.38
C VAL A 57 3.10 8.40 -2.21
N VAL A 58 3.89 8.23 -1.14
CA VAL A 58 5.15 8.95 -0.98
C VAL A 58 6.08 8.56 -2.12
N LEU A 59 6.31 7.26 -2.35
CA LEU A 59 7.19 6.78 -3.42
C LEU A 59 6.75 7.22 -4.83
N LEU A 60 5.44 7.21 -5.13
CA LEU A 60 4.87 7.68 -6.40
C LEU A 60 4.97 9.21 -6.55
N HIS A 61 4.90 9.97 -5.46
CA HIS A 61 5.09 11.41 -5.51
C HIS A 61 6.55 11.80 -5.75
N TRP A 62 7.51 11.05 -5.18
CA TRP A 62 8.94 11.23 -5.47
C TRP A 62 9.28 10.93 -6.93
N ASP A 63 8.63 9.96 -7.56
CA ASP A 63 8.83 9.64 -8.98
C ASP A 63 8.46 10.82 -9.91
N HIS A 64 7.34 11.50 -9.62
CA HIS A 64 6.97 12.73 -10.34
C HIS A 64 7.97 13.87 -10.16
N LEU A 65 8.56 14.00 -8.97
CA LEU A 65 9.59 15.01 -8.70
C LEU A 65 10.92 14.66 -9.39
N LEU A 66 11.29 13.38 -9.46
CA LEU A 66 12.48 12.91 -10.15
C LEU A 66 12.36 13.07 -11.66
N GLN A 67 11.21 12.74 -12.25
CA GLN A 67 10.95 13.00 -13.67
C GLN A 67 10.92 14.50 -13.99
N ALA A 68 10.29 15.33 -13.14
CA ALA A 68 10.30 16.79 -13.31
C ALA A 68 11.70 17.41 -13.16
N THR A 69 12.60 16.77 -12.41
CA THR A 69 14.00 17.20 -12.25
C THR A 69 14.87 16.71 -13.43
N LEU A 70 14.63 15.50 -13.94
CA LEU A 70 15.33 14.93 -15.09
C LEU A 70 14.98 15.63 -16.42
N ILE A 71 13.77 16.18 -16.56
CA ILE A 71 13.36 16.96 -17.75
C ILE A 71 14.17 18.26 -17.90
N ARG A 72 14.80 18.78 -16.82
CA ARG A 72 15.74 19.91 -16.93
C ARG A 72 17.18 19.52 -17.32
N PHE A 73 17.53 18.24 -17.25
CA PHE A 73 18.87 17.75 -17.63
C PHE A 73 18.90 17.10 -19.02
N VAL A 74 17.76 16.63 -19.55
CA VAL A 74 17.65 16.15 -20.94
C VAL A 74 16.93 17.21 -21.79
N GLY A 75 17.55 18.38 -21.88
CA GLY A 75 17.07 19.51 -22.67
C GLY A 75 18.14 20.03 -23.61
N LEU A 76 18.67 19.18 -24.50
CA LEU A 76 19.47 19.44 -25.71
C LEU A 76 19.67 18.04 -26.36
N ASP A 77 19.38 17.67 -27.61
CA ASP A 77 18.99 18.33 -28.85
C ASP A 77 18.35 17.27 -29.78
N CYS A 78 17.23 17.57 -30.42
CA CYS A 78 16.91 16.98 -31.72
C CYS A 78 15.92 17.87 -32.47
N ILE A 79 16.48 18.89 -33.11
CA ILE A 79 15.87 19.57 -34.25
C ILE A 79 15.77 18.53 -35.39
N GLY A 80 14.55 18.14 -35.73
CA GLY A 80 14.24 17.44 -36.98
C GLY A 80 14.52 15.93 -37.00
N GLY A 81 13.47 15.13 -37.18
CA GLY A 81 13.57 13.79 -37.75
C GLY A 81 13.24 12.62 -36.82
N ARG A 82 12.00 12.14 -36.94
CA ARG A 82 11.56 10.73 -36.84
C ARG A 82 12.31 9.84 -35.82
N ILE A 83 11.82 9.80 -34.58
CA ILE A 83 12.13 8.71 -33.63
C ILE A 83 10.99 7.69 -33.69
N HIS A 84 11.26 6.52 -34.26
CA HIS A 84 10.42 5.35 -34.07
C HIS A 84 10.65 4.82 -32.64
N ILE A 85 9.69 5.00 -31.74
CA ILE A 85 9.69 4.33 -30.46
C ILE A 85 8.96 2.99 -30.64
N ALA A 86 9.66 1.98 -31.16
CA ALA A 86 9.22 0.60 -31.03
C ALA A 86 9.82 0.07 -29.72
N ASN A 87 9.03 0.18 -28.65
CA ASN A 87 9.00 -0.71 -27.49
C ASN A 87 7.90 -0.18 -26.57
N SER A 88 6.69 -0.69 -26.75
CA SER A 88 5.65 -0.62 -25.72
C SER A 88 6.09 -1.49 -24.55
N PHE A 89 7.09 -1.02 -23.80
CA PHE A 89 7.49 -1.61 -22.54
C PHE A 89 6.47 -1.16 -21.50
N ASP A 90 5.42 -1.95 -21.34
CA ASP A 90 4.42 -1.77 -20.29
C ASP A 90 5.03 -2.15 -18.94
N GLN A 91 5.74 -1.19 -18.33
CA GLN A 91 6.42 -1.35 -17.04
C GLN A 91 5.44 -1.57 -15.87
N LYS A 92 4.11 -1.52 -16.09
CA LYS A 92 3.12 -1.75 -15.04
C LYS A 92 2.78 -3.21 -14.79
N ASN A 93 3.08 -4.14 -15.71
CA ASN A 93 2.67 -5.54 -15.53
C ASN A 93 3.75 -6.48 -15.00
N ASP A 94 5.04 -6.21 -15.19
CA ASP A 94 6.11 -7.10 -14.69
C ASP A 94 6.42 -6.93 -13.20
N LEU A 95 6.17 -5.74 -12.62
CA LEU A 95 6.41 -5.51 -11.19
C LEU A 95 5.34 -6.15 -10.28
N TYR A 96 4.11 -6.36 -10.77
CA TYR A 96 3.05 -7.01 -9.98
C TYR A 96 3.16 -8.53 -9.99
N ALA A 97 3.75 -9.12 -11.03
CA ALA A 97 3.96 -10.56 -11.13
C ALA A 97 5.01 -11.09 -10.13
N LEU A 98 5.93 -10.24 -9.65
CA LEU A 98 6.96 -10.60 -8.67
C LEU A 98 6.49 -10.50 -7.21
N VAL A 99 5.29 -9.98 -6.95
CA VAL A 99 4.76 -9.74 -5.58
C VAL A 99 3.50 -10.58 -5.28
N VAL A 100 3.04 -11.42 -6.21
CA VAL A 100 1.95 -12.40 -5.99
C VAL A 100 2.53 -13.79 -5.80
#